data_AF-A0A151LZR8-F1
#
_entry.id   AF-A0A151LZR8-F1
#
_cell.length_a   1.000
_cell.length_b   1.000
_cell.length_c   1.000
_cell.angle_alpha   90.00
_cell.angle_beta   90.00
_cell.angle_gamma   90.00
#
_symmetry.space_group_name_H-M   'P 1'
#
loop_
_entity.id
_entity.type
_entity.pdbx_description
1 polymer ?
#
loop_
_entity_poly.entity_id
_entity_poly.type
_entity_poly.pdbx_seq_one_letter_code
_entity_poly.pdbx_strand_id
1 'polypeptide(L)'
;MSNGAVGKLPKVISPHFAYLLTPPNILQRIRWNPRVPWHHVDHHCHREHLPLWRQDYAEKENTIAKALEDLKANFYCELCDKQYYKHQEFDNHINSYDHAHKQRLKELKHREFARNIASKSRKDERKQEKALQRLHKLAELRKETSCAPGSGPMFKSTTVTDVIKIIIYNDK
;
A
#
# COMPACT_ATOMS: atom_id res chain seq x y z
N MET A 1 46.35 -6.84 -60.87
CA MET A 1 45.42 -7.69 -61.64
C MET A 1 44.10 -7.70 -60.90
N SER A 2 43.17 -6.94 -61.46
CA SER A 2 41.76 -6.88 -61.13
C SER A 2 41.10 -8.25 -61.29
N ASN A 3 40.17 -8.59 -60.40
CA ASN A 3 38.78 -8.94 -60.72
C ASN A 3 38.01 -9.37 -59.45
N GLY A 4 36.96 -8.61 -59.12
CA GLY A 4 35.97 -8.94 -58.12
C GLY A 4 34.92 -9.90 -58.69
N ALA A 5 34.62 -10.96 -57.94
CA ALA A 5 33.54 -11.89 -58.25
C ALA A 5 32.26 -11.45 -57.52
N VAL A 6 31.30 -10.95 -58.29
CA VAL A 6 29.94 -10.65 -57.84
C VAL A 6 29.17 -11.97 -57.73
N GLY A 7 29.08 -12.53 -56.53
CA GLY A 7 28.26 -13.70 -56.22
C GLY A 7 26.79 -13.33 -56.09
N LYS A 8 25.96 -13.82 -57.02
CA LYS A 8 24.51 -13.61 -57.13
C LYS A 8 23.75 -14.05 -55.88
N LEU A 9 22.84 -13.18 -55.41
CA LEU A 9 21.72 -13.51 -54.52
C LEU A 9 20.78 -14.51 -55.20
N PRO A 10 20.45 -15.66 -54.60
CA PRO A 10 19.31 -16.46 -55.04
C PRO A 10 18.01 -15.80 -54.59
N LYS A 11 17.17 -15.52 -55.59
CA LYS A 11 15.81 -15.02 -55.47
C LYS A 11 14.88 -16.09 -54.88
N VAL A 12 13.83 -15.61 -54.23
CA VAL A 12 12.54 -16.28 -53.93
C VAL A 12 12.52 -17.14 -52.66
N ILE A 13 12.23 -16.49 -51.53
CA ILE A 13 11.68 -17.16 -50.34
C ILE A 13 10.22 -17.52 -50.66
N SER A 14 9.91 -18.81 -50.65
CA SER A 14 8.58 -19.36 -50.92
C SER A 14 7.55 -18.87 -49.88
N PRO A 15 6.33 -18.47 -50.28
CA PRO A 15 5.32 -17.91 -49.37
C PRO A 15 4.78 -18.92 -48.35
N HIS A 16 5.18 -20.19 -48.44
CA HIS A 16 4.73 -21.24 -47.54
C HIS A 16 5.34 -21.16 -46.12
N PHE A 17 6.44 -20.42 -45.94
CA PHE A 17 7.12 -20.33 -44.64
C PHE A 17 6.61 -19.21 -43.72
N ALA A 18 5.72 -18.33 -44.21
CA ALA A 18 5.18 -17.23 -43.40
C ALA A 18 4.06 -17.66 -42.43
N TYR A 19 3.61 -18.92 -42.48
CA TYR A 19 2.46 -19.41 -41.71
C TYR A 19 2.80 -19.93 -40.30
N LEU A 20 4.06 -19.94 -39.89
CA LEU A 20 4.46 -20.47 -38.57
C LEU A 20 4.64 -19.42 -37.47
N LEU A 21 4.32 -18.16 -37.73
CA LEU A 21 4.39 -17.06 -36.73
C LEU A 21 3.07 -16.29 -36.57
N THR A 22 1.95 -16.81 -37.07
CA THR A 22 0.62 -16.22 -36.84
C THR A 22 -0.19 -17.06 -35.86
N PRO A 23 -0.64 -16.49 -34.71
CA PRO A 23 -1.46 -17.21 -33.73
C PRO A 23 -2.76 -17.74 -34.35
N PRO A 24 -3.27 -18.91 -33.89
CA PRO A 24 -4.15 -19.77 -34.69
C PRO A 24 -5.61 -19.31 -34.81
N ASN A 25 -5.98 -18.09 -34.40
CA ASN A 25 -7.39 -17.72 -34.23
C ASN A 25 -7.95 -16.70 -35.23
N ILE A 26 -7.30 -16.49 -36.38
CA ILE A 26 -7.79 -15.60 -37.45
C ILE A 26 -8.30 -16.37 -38.69
N LEU A 27 -8.11 -17.70 -38.74
CA LEU A 27 -8.44 -18.50 -39.93
C LEU A 27 -9.83 -19.17 -39.90
N GLN A 28 -10.75 -18.77 -39.02
CA GLN A 28 -12.08 -19.40 -38.97
C GLN A 28 -13.25 -18.59 -39.52
N ARG A 29 -13.03 -17.40 -40.12
CA ARG A 29 -14.17 -16.61 -40.63
C ARG A 29 -13.94 -15.89 -41.95
N ILE A 30 -13.33 -16.55 -42.93
CA ILE A 30 -13.34 -16.05 -44.31
C ILE A 30 -13.89 -17.15 -45.22
N ARG A 31 -15.22 -17.18 -45.37
CA ARG A 31 -15.85 -17.84 -46.53
C ARG A 31 -15.53 -16.96 -47.74
N TRP A 32 -14.53 -17.37 -48.52
CA TRP A 32 -14.10 -16.68 -49.74
C TRP A 32 -15.22 -16.67 -50.79
N ASN A 33 -15.86 -15.51 -51.00
CA ASN A 33 -16.78 -15.28 -52.12
C ASN A 33 -16.02 -14.51 -53.24
N PRO A 34 -15.75 -15.11 -54.41
CA PRO A 34 -14.81 -14.54 -55.39
C PRO A 34 -15.34 -13.32 -56.16
N ARG A 35 -16.56 -12.84 -55.89
CA ARG A 35 -17.23 -11.81 -56.71
C ARG A 35 -17.33 -10.42 -56.07
N VAL A 36 -16.68 -10.20 -54.92
CA VAL A 36 -16.78 -8.93 -54.19
C VAL A 36 -15.43 -8.19 -54.23
N PRO A 37 -15.32 -7.02 -54.89
CA PRO A 37 -14.09 -6.22 -54.90
C PRO A 37 -13.67 -5.75 -53.50
N TRP A 38 -12.38 -5.89 -53.20
CA TRP A 38 -11.71 -5.72 -51.89
C TRP A 38 -11.77 -4.33 -51.22
N HIS A 39 -12.63 -3.41 -51.66
CA HIS A 39 -12.54 -2.00 -51.22
C HIS A 39 -13.68 -1.48 -50.34
N HIS A 40 -14.49 -2.37 -49.74
CA HIS A 40 -15.42 -1.92 -48.70
C HIS A 40 -15.80 -2.99 -47.68
N VAL A 41 -14.80 -3.69 -47.13
CA VAL A 41 -14.99 -4.54 -45.95
C VAL A 41 -13.97 -4.14 -44.89
N ASP A 42 -14.49 -3.45 -43.88
CA ASP A 42 -14.00 -3.39 -42.49
C ASP A 42 -12.68 -2.66 -42.20
N HIS A 43 -12.61 -1.37 -42.54
CA HIS A 43 -11.64 -0.46 -41.92
C HIS A 43 -12.04 0.04 -40.50
N HIS A 44 -13.19 -0.42 -39.97
CA HIS A 44 -13.68 -0.04 -38.64
C HIS A 44 -13.28 -1.00 -37.51
N CYS A 45 -12.87 -2.25 -37.81
CA CYS A 45 -12.53 -3.24 -36.76
C CYS A 45 -11.04 -3.21 -36.33
N HIS A 46 -10.16 -2.60 -37.13
CA HIS A 46 -8.70 -2.63 -36.88
C HIS A 46 -8.19 -1.50 -35.96
N ARG A 47 -9.04 -0.51 -35.63
CA ARG A 47 -8.63 0.67 -34.85
C ARG A 47 -8.80 0.51 -33.33
N GLU A 48 -9.71 -0.36 -32.89
CA GLU A 48 -10.03 -0.51 -31.45
C GLU A 48 -9.28 -1.65 -30.74
N HIS A 49 -8.69 -2.60 -31.47
CA HIS A 49 -7.99 -3.75 -30.87
C HIS A 49 -6.49 -3.53 -30.64
N LEU A 50 -5.87 -2.55 -31.29
CA LEU A 50 -4.43 -2.28 -31.17
C LEU A 50 -3.97 -1.79 -29.78
N PRO A 51 -4.78 -1.01 -29.02
CA PRO A 51 -4.46 -0.65 -27.63
C PRO A 51 -4.55 -1.85 -26.69
N LEU A 52 -5.55 -2.71 -26.88
CA LEU A 52 -5.83 -3.87 -26.02
C LEU A 52 -4.74 -4.93 -26.12
N TRP A 53 -4.31 -5.31 -27.32
CA TRP A 53 -3.20 -6.26 -27.47
C TRP A 53 -1.91 -5.75 -26.83
N ARG A 54 -1.64 -4.44 -26.91
CA ARG A 54 -0.43 -3.83 -26.30
C ARG A 54 -0.50 -3.85 -24.78
N GLN A 55 -1.69 -3.67 -24.21
CA GLN A 55 -1.96 -3.81 -22.77
C GLN A 55 -1.84 -5.27 -22.32
N ASP A 56 -2.42 -6.20 -23.07
CA ASP A 56 -2.34 -7.64 -22.79
C ASP A 56 -0.88 -8.16 -22.84
N TYR A 57 -0.06 -7.65 -23.77
CA TYR A 57 1.37 -7.96 -23.82
C TYR A 57 2.12 -7.36 -22.63
N ALA A 58 1.85 -6.09 -22.27
CA ALA A 58 2.48 -5.45 -21.12
C ALA A 58 2.10 -6.13 -19.80
N GLU A 59 0.86 -6.61 -19.67
CA GLU A 59 0.39 -7.36 -18.50
C GLU A 59 1.03 -8.75 -18.42
N LYS A 60 1.22 -9.42 -19.56
CA LYS A 60 1.99 -10.67 -19.64
C LYS A 60 3.46 -10.47 -19.28
N GLU A 61 4.09 -9.38 -19.73
CA GLU A 61 5.46 -9.05 -19.35
C GLU A 61 5.57 -8.74 -17.86
N ASN A 62 4.61 -8.01 -17.29
CA ASN A 62 4.57 -7.71 -15.86
C ASN A 62 4.40 -8.97 -15.01
N THR A 63 3.52 -9.87 -15.40
CA THR A 63 3.31 -11.15 -14.71
C THR A 63 4.54 -12.05 -14.79
N ILE A 64 5.22 -12.10 -15.94
CA ILE A 64 6.49 -12.83 -16.08
C ILE A 64 7.59 -12.18 -15.23
N ALA A 65 7.72 -10.85 -15.25
CA ALA A 65 8.69 -10.13 -14.43
C ALA A 65 8.46 -10.37 -12.94
N LYS A 66 7.20 -10.33 -12.48
CA LYS A 66 6.80 -10.61 -11.10
C LYS A 66 7.12 -12.05 -10.70
N ALA A 67 6.84 -13.02 -11.57
CA ALA A 67 7.18 -14.43 -11.30
C ALA A 67 8.70 -14.65 -11.18
N LEU A 68 9.51 -13.93 -11.97
CA LEU A 68 10.97 -13.94 -11.85
C LEU A 68 11.45 -13.25 -10.56
N GLU A 69 10.77 -12.20 -10.14
CA GLU A 69 11.06 -11.47 -8.91
C GLU A 69 10.76 -12.31 -7.67
N ASP A 70 9.61 -13.01 -7.66
CA ASP A 70 9.24 -13.94 -6.60
C ASP A 70 10.25 -15.10 -6.48
N LEU A 71 10.71 -15.64 -7.62
CA LEU A 71 11.79 -16.64 -7.63
C LEU A 71 13.10 -16.11 -7.07
N LYS A 72 13.41 -14.82 -7.27
CA LYS A 72 14.61 -14.16 -6.73
C LYS A 72 14.49 -13.85 -5.25
N ALA A 73 13.29 -13.47 -4.78
CA ALA A 73 13.00 -13.21 -3.38
C ALA A 73 13.17 -14.47 -2.52
N ASN A 74 12.89 -15.66 -3.08
CA ASN A 74 13.06 -16.94 -2.38
C ASN A 74 14.50 -17.24 -1.94
N PHE A 75 15.51 -16.63 -2.56
CA PHE A 75 16.91 -16.80 -2.19
C PHE A 75 17.47 -15.62 -1.39
N TYR A 76 16.62 -14.72 -0.91
CA TYR A 76 17.01 -13.54 -0.16
C TYR A 76 16.69 -13.68 1.32
N CYS A 77 17.68 -13.42 2.18
CA CYS A 77 17.47 -13.36 3.62
C CYS A 77 17.44 -11.90 4.09
N GLU A 78 16.25 -11.40 4.45
CA GLU A 78 16.04 -10.06 5.02
C GLU A 78 16.70 -9.86 6.38
N LEU A 79 16.96 -10.95 7.12
CA LEU A 79 17.62 -10.83 8.42
C LEU A 79 19.10 -10.52 8.24
N CYS A 80 19.73 -11.05 7.20
CA CYS A 80 21.18 -10.96 7.00
C CYS A 80 21.58 -10.09 5.81
N ASP A 81 20.62 -9.55 5.07
CA ASP A 81 20.77 -8.77 3.84
C ASP A 81 21.70 -9.48 2.83
N LYS A 82 21.51 -10.79 2.69
CA LYS A 82 22.30 -11.66 1.81
C LYS A 82 21.39 -12.28 0.76
N GLN A 83 21.77 -12.11 -0.51
CA GLN A 83 21.17 -12.79 -1.64
C GLN A 83 22.01 -14.01 -2.01
N TYR A 84 21.37 -15.17 -2.06
CA TYR A 84 21.97 -16.43 -2.48
C TYR A 84 21.53 -16.75 -3.91
N TYR A 85 22.33 -17.54 -4.64
CA TYR A 85 22.03 -17.93 -6.03
C TYR A 85 21.57 -19.39 -6.15
N LYS A 86 21.81 -20.20 -5.10
CA LYS A 86 21.45 -21.62 -5.04
C LYS A 86 20.57 -21.88 -3.82
N HIS A 87 19.58 -22.76 -3.99
CA HIS A 87 18.72 -23.21 -2.90
C HIS A 87 19.51 -23.82 -1.75
N GLN A 88 20.48 -24.68 -2.06
CA GLN A 88 21.28 -25.36 -1.03
C GLN A 88 22.10 -24.40 -0.16
N GLU A 89 22.62 -23.30 -0.74
CA GLU A 89 23.35 -22.29 0.04
C GLU A 89 22.42 -21.49 0.93
N PHE A 90 21.19 -21.22 0.46
CA PHE A 90 20.15 -20.59 1.25
C PHE A 90 19.71 -21.48 2.42
N ASP A 91 19.46 -22.77 2.19
CA ASP A 91 19.10 -23.70 3.26
C ASP A 91 20.23 -23.84 4.30
N ASN A 92 21.48 -23.93 3.84
CA ASN A 92 22.64 -23.92 4.72
C ASN A 92 22.75 -22.61 5.51
N HIS A 93 22.34 -21.48 4.93
CA HIS A 93 22.29 -20.20 5.62
C HIS A 93 21.20 -20.17 6.70
N ILE A 94 19.97 -20.59 6.39
CA ILE A 94 18.87 -20.64 7.36
C ILE A 94 19.24 -21.56 8.54
N ASN A 95 19.94 -22.66 8.25
CA ASN A 95 20.44 -23.60 9.26
C ASN A 95 21.73 -23.14 9.96
N SER A 96 22.34 -22.02 9.55
CA SER A 96 23.60 -21.54 10.13
C SER A 96 23.36 -20.92 11.51
N TYR A 97 24.34 -21.09 12.40
CA TYR A 97 24.27 -20.60 13.79
C TYR A 97 24.04 -19.09 13.86
N ASP A 98 24.75 -18.31 13.04
CA ASP A 98 24.61 -16.86 12.98
C ASP A 98 23.20 -16.40 12.59
N HIS A 99 22.58 -17.10 11.64
CA HIS A 99 21.20 -16.81 11.23
C HIS A 99 20.22 -17.05 12.38
N ALA A 100 20.28 -18.24 12.99
CA ALA A 100 19.41 -18.60 14.10
C ALA A 100 19.57 -17.65 15.30
N HIS A 101 20.80 -17.22 15.59
CA HIS A 101 21.07 -16.28 16.67
C HIS A 101 20.47 -14.89 16.38
N LYS A 102 20.63 -14.39 15.15
CA LYS A 102 20.08 -13.09 14.73
C LYS A 102 18.55 -13.11 14.72
N GLN A 103 17.95 -14.20 14.25
CA GLN A 103 16.50 -14.41 14.29
C GLN A 103 15.97 -14.37 15.71
N ARG A 104 16.55 -15.16 16.62
CA ARG A 104 16.14 -15.20 18.04
C ARG A 104 16.25 -13.83 18.69
N LEU A 105 17.30 -13.07 18.40
CA LEU A 105 17.47 -11.72 18.96
C LEU A 105 16.37 -10.76 18.47
N LYS A 106 15.99 -10.81 17.19
CA LYS A 106 14.91 -9.97 16.63
C LYS A 106 13.56 -10.34 17.25
N GLU A 107 13.27 -11.64 17.38
CA GLU A 107 12.04 -12.14 18.01
C GLU A 107 11.96 -11.73 19.48
N LEU A 108 13.06 -11.85 20.24
CA LEU A 108 13.12 -11.43 21.64
C LEU A 108 12.83 -9.93 21.78
N LYS A 109 13.49 -9.08 20.99
CA LYS A 109 13.26 -7.63 21.01
C LYS A 109 11.83 -7.27 20.63
N HIS A 110 11.26 -7.92 19.63
CA HIS A 110 9.88 -7.68 19.21
C HIS A 110 8.89 -8.07 20.31
N ARG A 111 9.09 -9.22 20.94
CA ARG A 111 8.26 -9.69 22.07
C ARG A 111 8.36 -8.75 23.28
N GLU A 112 9.55 -8.27 23.58
CA GLU A 112 9.76 -7.29 24.65
C GLU A 112 9.10 -5.95 24.36
N PHE A 113 9.19 -5.48 23.12
CA PHE A 113 8.54 -4.26 22.68
C PHE A 113 7.01 -4.36 22.82
N ALA A 114 6.42 -5.45 22.34
CA ALA A 114 4.98 -5.72 22.50
C ALA A 114 4.57 -5.73 23.99
N ARG A 115 5.37 -6.36 24.86
CA ARG A 115 5.14 -6.36 26.30
C ARG A 115 5.25 -4.97 26.94
N ASN A 116 6.23 -4.17 26.51
CA ASN A 116 6.43 -2.81 27.00
C ASN A 116 5.32 -1.85 26.55
N ILE A 117 4.82 -2.00 25.32
CA ILE A 117 3.64 -1.26 24.86
C ILE A 117 2.43 -1.64 25.70
N ALA A 118 2.16 -2.94 25.84
CA ALA A 118 0.99 -3.41 26.59
C ALA A 118 1.02 -2.97 28.06
N SER A 119 2.20 -3.02 28.71
CA SER A 119 2.36 -2.60 30.10
C SER A 119 2.24 -1.09 30.28
N LYS A 120 2.80 -0.29 29.38
CA LYS A 120 2.65 1.16 29.37
C LYS A 120 1.19 1.58 29.12
N SER A 121 0.53 0.97 28.13
CA SER A 121 -0.87 1.20 27.81
C SER A 121 -1.78 0.94 29.02
N ARG A 122 -1.66 -0.23 29.67
CA ARG A 122 -2.47 -0.55 30.86
C ARG A 122 -2.24 0.42 32.02
N LYS A 123 -1.02 0.94 32.17
CA LYS A 123 -0.71 1.91 33.22
C LYS A 123 -1.32 3.27 32.93
N ASP A 124 -1.26 3.72 31.69
CA ASP A 124 -1.77 5.02 31.27
C ASP A 124 -3.31 5.03 31.24
N GLU A 125 -3.93 3.93 30.79
CA GLU A 125 -5.39 3.73 30.84
C GLU A 125 -5.92 3.80 32.28
N ARG A 126 -5.29 3.12 33.24
CA ARG A 126 -5.66 3.22 34.67
C ARG A 126 -5.54 4.63 35.25
N LYS A 127 -4.60 5.45 34.76
CA LYS A 127 -4.49 6.86 35.18
C LYS A 127 -5.60 7.70 34.58
N GLN A 128 -5.90 7.50 33.30
CA GLN A 128 -6.98 8.19 32.59
C GLN A 128 -8.33 7.86 33.22
N GLU A 129 -8.60 6.58 33.49
CA GLU A 129 -9.83 6.14 34.14
C GLU A 129 -10.00 6.79 35.53
N LYS A 130 -8.95 6.82 36.36
CA LYS A 130 -9.00 7.51 37.65
C LYS A 130 -9.24 9.01 37.53
N ALA A 131 -8.66 9.65 36.50
CA ALA A 131 -8.90 11.07 36.26
C ALA A 131 -10.35 11.32 35.82
N LEU A 132 -10.89 10.49 34.92
CA LEU A 132 -12.29 10.55 34.49
C LEU A 132 -13.25 10.30 35.65
N GLN A 133 -12.99 9.31 36.51
CA GLN A 133 -13.78 9.05 37.71
C GLN A 133 -13.77 10.24 38.67
N ARG A 134 -12.62 10.90 38.87
CA ARG A 134 -12.53 12.12 39.69
C ARG A 134 -13.35 13.27 39.08
N LEU A 135 -13.28 13.46 37.77
CA LEU A 135 -14.08 14.46 37.07
C LEU A 135 -15.58 14.17 37.22
N HIS A 136 -15.99 12.91 37.04
CA HIS A 136 -17.38 12.49 37.23
C HIS A 136 -17.88 12.80 38.64
N LYS A 137 -17.11 12.42 39.67
CA LYS A 137 -17.46 12.70 41.07
C LYS A 137 -17.57 14.20 41.37
N LEU A 138 -16.67 15.03 40.82
CA LEU A 138 -16.75 16.48 40.97
C LEU A 138 -17.99 17.06 40.28
N ALA A 139 -18.39 16.51 39.13
CA ALA A 139 -19.61 16.91 38.44
C ALA A 139 -20.88 16.52 39.22
N GLU A 140 -20.91 15.33 39.83
CA GLU A 140 -22.02 14.90 40.72
C GLU A 140 -22.17 15.82 41.93
N LEU A 141 -21.07 16.14 42.63
CA LEU A 141 -21.08 17.06 43.76
C LEU A 141 -21.56 18.46 43.33
N ARG A 142 -21.12 18.98 42.18
CA ARG A 142 -21.65 20.24 41.65
C ARG A 142 -23.14 20.18 41.38
N LYS A 143 -23.63 19.07 40.79
CA LYS A 143 -25.06 18.86 40.55
C LYS A 143 -25.85 18.87 41.86
N GLU A 144 -25.39 18.16 42.88
CA GLU A 144 -26.00 18.17 44.22
C GLU A 144 -26.02 19.58 44.85
N THR A 145 -24.91 20.32 44.77
CA THR A 145 -24.87 21.71 45.26
C THR A 145 -25.77 22.67 44.48
N SER A 146 -26.00 22.40 43.19
CA SER A 146 -26.89 23.20 42.33
C SER A 146 -28.37 22.81 42.44
N CYS A 147 -28.67 21.61 42.94
CA CYS A 147 -30.03 21.11 43.16
C CYS A 147 -30.56 21.44 44.57
N ALA A 148 -29.75 22.04 45.45
CA ALA A 148 -30.29 22.77 46.59
C ALA A 148 -31.04 24.01 46.07
N PRO A 149 -32.36 24.16 46.33
CA PRO A 149 -33.13 25.30 45.87
C PRO A 149 -32.65 26.56 46.63
N GLY A 150 -31.61 27.22 46.12
CA GLY A 150 -31.18 28.51 46.66
C GLY A 150 -29.69 28.90 46.59
N SER A 151 -28.77 28.10 46.02
CA SER A 151 -27.35 28.49 46.07
C SER A 151 -26.57 28.26 44.76
N GLY A 152 -26.79 29.15 43.78
CA GLY A 152 -25.71 29.56 42.89
C GLY A 152 -24.89 30.66 43.58
N PRO A 153 -23.59 30.86 43.27
CA PRO A 153 -22.88 32.04 43.71
C PRO A 153 -23.62 33.26 43.17
N MET A 154 -24.39 33.94 44.04
CA MET A 154 -24.92 35.26 43.74
C MET A 154 -23.70 36.14 43.51
N PHE A 155 -23.40 36.38 42.24
CA PHE A 155 -22.61 37.53 41.85
C PHE A 155 -23.41 38.73 42.37
N LYS A 156 -23.04 39.20 43.57
CA LYS A 156 -23.55 40.44 44.14
C LYS A 156 -23.08 41.50 43.16
N SER A 157 -23.96 41.83 42.22
CA SER A 157 -23.69 42.86 41.24
C SER A 157 -23.55 44.12 42.06
N THR A 158 -22.31 44.62 42.21
CA THR A 158 -22.04 45.86 42.92
C THR A 158 -22.84 46.93 42.19
N THR A 159 -23.93 47.36 42.79
CA THR A 159 -24.77 48.38 42.18
C THR A 159 -24.01 49.69 42.25
N VAL A 160 -24.29 50.61 41.33
CA VAL A 160 -23.67 51.94 41.32
C VAL A 160 -23.82 52.62 42.70
N THR A 161 -24.92 52.36 43.40
CA THR A 161 -25.16 52.75 44.79
C THR A 161 -24.19 52.16 45.81
N ASP A 162 -23.75 50.91 45.65
CA ASP A 162 -22.76 50.28 46.53
C ASP A 162 -21.37 50.87 46.29
N VAL A 163 -21.03 51.19 45.04
CA VAL A 163 -19.78 51.91 44.70
C VAL A 163 -19.78 53.31 45.31
N ILE A 164 -20.89 54.05 45.17
CA ILE A 164 -21.03 55.42 45.71
C ILE A 164 -20.91 55.42 47.24
N LYS A 165 -21.53 54.46 47.95
CA LYS A 165 -21.38 54.35 49.41
C LYS A 165 -19.94 54.11 49.85
N ILE A 166 -19.20 53.27 49.14
CA ILE A 166 -17.79 53.00 49.45
C ILE A 166 -16.95 54.27 49.25
N ILE A 167 -17.17 55.03 48.18
CA ILE A 167 -16.43 56.27 47.93
C ILE A 167 -16.70 57.30 49.04
N ILE A 168 -17.98 57.51 49.39
CA ILE A 168 -18.35 58.50 50.43
C ILE A 168 -17.83 58.09 51.81
N TYR A 169 -17.75 56.79 52.12
CA TYR A 169 -17.30 56.31 53.43
C TYR A 169 -15.78 56.34 53.62
N ASN A 170 -15.00 56.46 52.53
CA ASN A 170 -13.53 56.56 52.60
C ASN A 170 -13.01 58.02 52.56
N ASP A 171 -13.90 59.02 52.38
CA ASP A 171 -13.58 60.46 52.36
C ASP A 171 -13.95 61.20 53.67
N LYS A 172 -14.10 60.46 54.79
CA LYS A 172 -14.25 61.00 56.15
C LYS A 172 -13.10 60.58 57.05
#